data_AF-A0AA39I2W2-F1
#
_entry.id   AF-A0AA39I2W2-F1
#
_cell.length_a   1.000
_cell.length_b   1.000
_cell.length_c   1.000
_cell.angle_alpha   90.00
_cell.angle_beta   90.00
_cell.angle_gamma   90.00
#
_symmetry.space_group_name_H-M   'P 1'
#
loop_
_entity.id
_entity.type
_entity.pdbx_description
1 polymer ?
#
loop_
_entity_poly.entity_id
_entity_poly.type
_entity_poly.pdbx_seq_one_letter_code
_entity_poly.pdbx_strand_id
1 'polypeptide(L)'
;MKRNSEQPSKKKYDPLEGVPPDEALQEKTIEDDTYGRSLPSDHLDSMELSDLSEQEEVRRWKSLESLSIYTFYTRLRPLMKSPEVRVLALLNCILTFVNVLLLGGVATFVAIVTYHQITYNRWHSHDMPCIYEWAPWSNCSAACTTPRAEGLIFPTKTRVIDEDRIVDARGSKRSCPPDLRNWTDTAPCNTHLCPRKLSEFSAWTDCFHKNPLLGKEGGCYRMRNIPPDDNLVKIDVLDLVQDCSDAECPESIQ
;
A
#
# COMPACT_ATOMS: atom_id res chain seq x y z
N MET A 1 7.79 39.44 -6.37
CA MET A 1 7.14 39.07 -5.09
C MET A 1 8.00 38.02 -4.40
N LYS A 2 8.40 38.30 -3.15
CA LYS A 2 9.36 37.52 -2.35
C LYS A 2 8.77 36.14 -2.00
N ARG A 3 9.57 35.10 -2.19
CA ARG A 3 9.32 33.72 -1.74
C ARG A 3 10.06 33.57 -0.40
N ASN A 4 9.34 33.61 0.72
CA ASN A 4 9.93 33.32 2.03
C ASN A 4 9.91 31.80 2.25
N SER A 5 11.09 31.24 2.47
CA SER A 5 11.31 29.89 2.98
C SER A 5 11.12 29.89 4.49
N GLU A 6 10.22 29.05 5.01
CA GLU A 6 10.21 28.69 6.43
C GLU A 6 10.90 27.34 6.62
N GLN A 7 11.89 27.33 7.52
CA GLN A 7 12.57 26.14 8.00
C GLN A 7 11.61 25.28 8.86
N PRO A 8 11.77 23.94 8.89
CA PRO A 8 11.04 23.11 9.82
C PRO A 8 11.58 23.32 11.24
N SER A 9 10.71 23.82 12.12
CA SER A 9 10.92 23.88 13.57
C SER A 9 11.03 22.45 14.13
N LYS A 10 12.17 22.15 14.75
CA LYS A 10 12.39 20.91 15.51
C LYS A 10 11.48 20.92 16.74
N LYS A 11 10.37 20.17 16.70
CA LYS A 11 9.60 19.86 17.92
C LYS A 11 10.39 18.88 18.77
N LYS A 12 10.71 19.31 19.99
CA LYS A 12 11.31 18.51 21.06
C LYS A 12 10.20 17.63 21.65
N TYR A 13 10.45 16.33 21.74
CA TYR A 13 9.53 15.35 22.33
C TYR A 13 9.42 15.57 23.84
N ASP A 14 8.20 15.80 24.33
CA ASP A 14 7.87 15.90 25.75
C ASP A 14 7.20 14.58 26.20
N PRO A 15 7.77 13.81 27.16
CA PRO A 15 7.26 12.48 27.51
C PRO A 15 5.93 12.44 28.28
N LEU A 16 5.25 13.56 28.52
CA LEU A 16 4.06 13.65 29.39
C LEU A 16 2.85 14.35 28.77
N GLU A 17 2.82 14.54 27.45
CA GLU A 17 1.65 15.10 26.76
C GLU A 17 0.49 14.08 26.75
N GLY A 18 -0.45 14.21 27.70
CA GLY A 18 -1.69 13.41 27.75
C GLY A 18 -2.18 12.95 29.11
N VAL A 19 -1.53 13.31 30.23
CA VAL A 19 -2.05 13.01 31.58
C VAL A 19 -3.08 14.08 31.97
N PRO A 20 -4.32 13.73 32.36
CA PRO A 20 -5.30 14.71 32.82
C PRO A 20 -4.86 15.33 34.16
N PRO A 21 -5.14 16.62 34.43
CA PRO A 21 -4.73 17.26 35.68
C PRO A 21 -5.55 16.75 36.88
N ASP A 22 -4.89 16.63 38.03
CA ASP A 22 -5.41 16.06 39.29
C ASP A 22 -6.46 16.94 40.00
N GLU A 23 -6.88 18.05 39.41
CA GLU A 23 -7.82 19.02 40.01
C GLU A 23 -9.31 18.66 39.80
N ALA A 24 -9.63 17.51 39.18
CA ALA A 24 -11.01 17.08 38.95
C ALA A 24 -11.55 16.06 39.98
N LEU A 25 -10.77 15.69 41.01
CA LEU A 25 -11.17 14.68 42.00
C LEU A 25 -10.78 15.10 43.42
N GLN A 26 -11.35 16.20 43.92
CA GLN A 26 -11.60 16.37 45.35
C GLN A 26 -12.61 17.50 45.66
N GLU A 27 -13.77 17.05 46.15
CA GLU A 27 -14.52 17.63 47.26
C GLU A 27 -15.37 18.90 47.07
N LYS A 28 -16.69 18.72 47.21
CA LYS A 28 -17.53 19.69 47.93
C LYS A 28 -18.57 18.95 48.77
N THR A 29 -18.15 18.60 49.98
CA THR A 29 -19.00 18.18 51.10
C THR A 29 -19.70 19.45 51.63
N ILE A 30 -21.01 19.38 51.85
CA ILE A 30 -21.83 20.38 52.55
C ILE A 30 -22.27 19.75 53.88
N GLU A 31 -22.43 20.59 54.90
CA GLU A 31 -22.90 20.38 56.30
C GLU A 31 -21.75 20.41 57.32
N ASP A 32 -21.42 21.55 57.96
CA ASP A 32 -22.16 22.45 58.88
C ASP A 32 -22.06 21.93 60.35
N ASP A 33 -21.01 22.39 61.04
CA ASP A 33 -20.78 22.18 62.48
C ASP A 33 -21.63 23.17 63.28
N THR A 34 -22.52 22.68 64.15
CA THR A 34 -22.77 23.22 65.52
C THR A 34 -23.78 22.34 66.25
N TYR A 35 -23.35 21.61 67.29
CA TYR A 35 -24.27 21.27 68.39
C TYR A 35 -23.59 21.50 69.74
N GLY A 36 -24.29 22.30 70.55
CA GLY A 36 -23.94 22.61 71.92
C GLY A 36 -24.07 21.40 72.86
N ARG A 37 -23.34 21.53 73.97
CA ARG A 37 -23.31 20.64 75.12
C ARG A 37 -24.48 20.94 76.08
N SER A 38 -24.81 19.96 76.94
CA SER A 38 -25.79 19.93 78.07
C SER A 38 -27.22 19.49 77.65
N LEU A 39 -27.93 18.56 78.29
CA LEU A 39 -27.95 18.00 79.66
C LEU A 39 -28.30 16.48 79.65
N PRO A 40 -28.03 15.72 80.74
CA PRO A 40 -28.80 14.53 81.10
C PRO A 40 -29.98 14.91 82.01
N SER A 41 -31.16 14.31 81.82
CA SER A 41 -32.18 14.24 82.86
C SER A 41 -32.53 12.79 83.17
N ASP A 42 -32.73 12.59 84.46
CA ASP A 42 -32.98 11.35 85.17
C ASP A 42 -34.27 10.60 84.79
N HIS A 43 -34.23 9.32 85.17
CA HIS A 43 -35.30 8.53 85.80
C HIS A 43 -36.51 8.04 84.99
N LEU A 44 -36.63 6.70 85.03
CA LEU A 44 -37.83 5.89 85.25
C LEU A 44 -39.03 6.10 84.31
N ASP A 45 -39.39 5.08 83.53
CA ASP A 45 -40.32 4.08 84.06
C ASP A 45 -40.49 2.87 83.13
N SER A 46 -40.79 1.77 83.79
CA SER A 46 -40.99 0.42 83.30
C SER A 46 -42.33 0.22 82.58
N MET A 47 -42.26 -0.51 81.46
CA MET A 47 -43.00 -1.75 81.23
C MET A 47 -44.54 -1.69 81.25
N GLU A 48 -45.14 -1.55 80.07
CA GLU A 48 -46.42 -2.19 79.72
C GLU A 48 -46.35 -2.81 78.32
N LEU A 49 -47.03 -3.96 78.19
CA LEU A 49 -47.08 -4.89 77.06
C LEU A 49 -48.07 -4.43 75.97
N SER A 50 -47.82 -4.79 74.71
CA SER A 50 -48.71 -5.58 73.80
C SER A 50 -48.52 -5.20 72.31
N ASP A 51 -48.20 -6.23 71.51
CA ASP A 51 -48.58 -6.50 70.13
C ASP A 51 -48.59 -5.39 69.06
N LEU A 52 -47.60 -5.45 68.15
CA LEU A 52 -47.84 -5.31 66.71
C LEU A 52 -46.86 -6.20 65.92
N SER A 53 -47.34 -7.37 65.51
CA SER A 53 -46.78 -8.15 64.40
C SER A 53 -47.32 -7.59 63.08
N GLU A 54 -46.44 -7.08 62.22
CA GLU A 54 -46.58 -6.95 60.74
C GLU A 54 -45.66 -5.81 60.26
N GLN A 55 -44.34 -6.00 60.37
CA GLN A 55 -43.41 -5.08 59.69
C GLN A 55 -42.11 -5.78 59.26
N GLU A 56 -42.21 -7.05 58.86
CA GLU A 56 -41.05 -7.83 58.41
C GLU A 56 -40.91 -7.93 56.89
N GLU A 57 -41.89 -7.46 56.11
CA GLU A 57 -41.86 -7.60 54.65
C GLU A 57 -41.23 -6.41 53.89
N VAL A 58 -41.08 -5.24 54.53
CA VAL A 58 -40.62 -4.02 53.84
C VAL A 58 -39.09 -3.83 53.89
N ARG A 59 -38.35 -4.59 54.71
CA ARG A 59 -36.89 -4.42 54.85
C ARG A 59 -36.02 -5.23 53.89
N ARG A 60 -36.59 -6.07 53.02
CA ARG A 60 -35.81 -7.03 52.22
C ARG A 60 -35.09 -6.43 50.99
N TRP A 61 -35.30 -5.16 50.65
CA TRP A 61 -34.79 -4.57 49.40
C TRP A 61 -33.78 -3.42 49.57
N LYS A 62 -33.22 -3.20 50.76
CA LYS A 62 -32.28 -2.08 51.02
C LYS A 62 -30.91 -2.43 51.60
N SER A 63 -30.44 -3.68 51.51
CA SER A 63 -29.04 -4.02 51.88
C SER A 63 -28.33 -4.78 50.77
N LEU A 64 -27.92 -4.06 49.73
CA LEU A 64 -26.82 -4.46 48.84
C LEU A 64 -25.54 -3.70 49.18
N GLU A 65 -25.36 -3.28 50.45
CA GLU A 65 -24.11 -2.74 50.95
C GLU A 65 -23.39 -3.78 51.81
N SER A 66 -22.24 -4.21 51.31
CA SER A 66 -21.30 -5.17 51.91
C SER A 66 -21.74 -6.65 51.95
N LEU A 67 -21.65 -7.32 50.80
CA LEU A 67 -21.33 -8.76 50.78
C LEU A 67 -19.92 -8.96 51.35
N SER A 68 -19.81 -8.89 52.68
CA SER A 68 -18.58 -9.19 53.39
C SER A 68 -18.25 -10.66 53.15
N ILE A 69 -17.19 -10.92 52.36
CA ILE A 69 -16.66 -12.27 52.08
C ILE A 69 -16.46 -13.05 53.39
N TYR A 70 -16.20 -12.34 54.49
CA TYR A 70 -16.04 -12.87 55.84
C TYR A 70 -17.34 -13.45 56.44
N THR A 71 -18.51 -12.84 56.21
CA THR A 71 -19.80 -13.36 56.72
C THR A 71 -20.26 -14.58 55.90
N PHE A 72 -19.93 -14.64 54.62
CA PHE A 72 -20.13 -15.82 53.78
C PHE A 72 -19.19 -16.97 54.19
N TYR A 73 -17.92 -16.65 54.43
CA TYR A 73 -16.91 -17.63 54.88
C TYR A 73 -17.24 -18.24 56.24
N THR A 74 -17.68 -17.43 57.21
CA THR A 74 -18.08 -17.93 58.54
C THR A 74 -19.30 -18.85 58.49
N ARG A 75 -20.25 -18.62 57.56
CA ARG A 75 -21.40 -19.50 57.32
C ARG A 75 -21.05 -20.80 56.59
N LEU A 76 -20.04 -20.80 55.71
CA LEU A 76 -19.58 -22.00 54.97
C LEU A 76 -18.58 -22.84 55.76
N ARG A 77 -17.86 -22.24 56.72
CA ARG A 77 -16.88 -22.91 57.61
C ARG A 77 -17.38 -24.19 58.30
N PRO A 78 -18.61 -24.27 58.86
CA PRO A 78 -19.10 -25.51 59.49
C PRO A 78 -19.41 -26.63 58.48
N LEU A 79 -19.78 -26.29 57.24
CA LEU A 79 -20.10 -27.26 56.16
C LEU A 79 -18.84 -27.88 55.54
N MET A 80 -17.71 -27.17 55.58
CA MET A 80 -16.42 -27.65 55.11
C MET A 80 -15.69 -28.55 56.14
N LYS A 81 -16.36 -29.18 57.11
CA LYS A 81 -15.68 -30.06 58.07
C LYS A 81 -15.43 -31.47 57.52
N SER A 82 -16.24 -31.96 56.57
CA SER A 82 -16.04 -33.26 55.95
C SER A 82 -15.03 -33.18 54.78
N PRO A 83 -14.15 -34.18 54.63
CA PRO A 83 -13.14 -34.19 53.57
C PRO A 83 -13.78 -34.28 52.17
N GLU A 84 -14.90 -34.99 52.04
CA GLU A 84 -15.61 -35.16 50.77
C GLU A 84 -16.21 -33.86 50.23
N VAL A 85 -16.80 -33.04 51.09
CA VAL A 85 -17.40 -31.74 50.71
C VAL A 85 -16.32 -30.74 50.28
N ARG A 86 -15.11 -30.81 50.85
CA ARG A 86 -13.97 -29.96 50.43
C ARG A 86 -13.49 -30.30 49.03
N VAL A 87 -13.36 -31.59 48.72
CA VAL A 87 -12.94 -32.04 47.39
C VAL A 87 -13.99 -31.65 46.35
N LEU A 88 -15.28 -31.83 46.66
CA LEU A 88 -16.37 -31.43 45.77
C LEU A 88 -16.40 -29.90 45.55
N ALA A 89 -16.18 -29.10 46.60
CA ALA A 89 -16.11 -27.64 46.50
C ALA A 89 -14.91 -27.15 45.66
N LEU A 90 -13.75 -27.78 45.81
CA LEU A 90 -12.58 -27.50 44.97
C LEU A 90 -12.82 -27.84 43.50
N LEU A 91 -13.40 -29.01 43.22
CA LEU A 91 -13.76 -29.43 41.86
C LEU A 91 -14.77 -28.48 41.22
N ASN A 92 -15.81 -28.07 41.96
CA ASN A 92 -16.77 -27.08 41.48
C ASN A 92 -16.11 -25.71 41.24
N CYS A 93 -15.20 -25.28 42.11
CA CYS A 93 -14.45 -24.03 41.91
C CYS A 93 -13.59 -24.07 40.63
N ILE A 94 -12.85 -25.16 40.43
CA ILE A 94 -12.07 -25.37 39.20
C ILE A 94 -12.98 -25.40 37.97
N LEU A 95 -14.11 -26.11 38.05
CA LEU A 95 -15.07 -26.19 36.95
C LEU A 95 -15.69 -24.83 36.63
N THR A 96 -16.02 -24.01 37.65
CA THR A 96 -16.50 -22.64 37.44
C THR A 96 -15.45 -21.77 36.79
N PHE A 97 -14.19 -21.87 37.21
CA PHE A 97 -13.08 -21.13 36.61
C PHE A 97 -12.90 -21.49 35.13
N VAL A 98 -12.91 -22.79 34.80
CA VAL A 98 -12.84 -23.27 33.41
C VAL A 98 -14.02 -22.75 32.60
N ASN A 99 -15.25 -22.78 33.13
CA ASN A 99 -16.42 -22.25 32.44
C ASN A 99 -16.33 -20.73 32.19
N VAL A 100 -15.80 -19.95 33.14
CA VAL A 100 -15.57 -18.51 32.96
C VAL A 100 -14.53 -18.26 31.86
N LEU A 101 -13.44 -19.03 31.83
CA LEU A 101 -12.44 -18.93 30.76
C LEU A 101 -13.03 -19.29 29.38
N LEU A 102 -13.85 -20.35 29.32
CA LEU A 102 -14.54 -20.74 28.09
C LEU A 102 -15.52 -19.66 27.62
N LEU A 103 -16.31 -19.08 28.54
CA LEU A 103 -17.21 -17.96 28.23
C LEU A 103 -16.44 -16.75 27.68
N GLY A 104 -15.31 -16.41 28.31
CA GLY A 104 -14.41 -15.34 27.83
C GLY A 104 -13.85 -15.64 26.45
N GLY A 105 -13.45 -16.90 26.19
CA GLY A 105 -13.01 -17.34 24.87
C GLY A 105 -14.09 -17.20 23.79
N VAL A 106 -15.33 -17.57 24.09
CA VAL A 106 -16.45 -17.40 23.16
C VAL A 106 -16.74 -15.91 22.92
N ALA A 107 -16.77 -15.10 23.97
CA ALA A 107 -17.02 -13.66 23.85
C ALA A 107 -15.96 -12.95 23.00
N THR A 108 -14.68 -13.28 23.22
CA THR A 108 -13.56 -12.72 22.42
C THR A 108 -13.62 -13.18 20.97
N PHE A 109 -13.94 -14.44 20.70
CA PHE A 109 -14.12 -14.94 19.34
C PHE A 109 -15.25 -14.20 18.61
N VAL A 110 -16.40 -14.01 19.25
CA VAL A 110 -17.53 -13.24 18.67
C VAL A 110 -17.13 -11.79 18.39
N ALA A 111 -16.40 -11.14 19.32
CA ALA A 111 -15.89 -9.79 19.12
C ALA A 111 -14.94 -9.70 17.91
N ILE A 112 -14.04 -10.68 17.73
CA ILE A 112 -13.12 -10.73 16.58
C ILE A 112 -13.89 -10.89 15.27
N VAL A 113 -14.82 -11.86 15.20
CA VAL A 113 -15.63 -12.11 14.00
C VAL A 113 -16.45 -10.88 13.61
N THR A 114 -17.13 -10.25 14.57
CA THR A 114 -17.93 -9.04 14.32
C THR A 114 -17.06 -7.86 13.88
N TYR A 115 -15.89 -7.66 14.50
CA TYR A 115 -14.93 -6.64 14.07
C TYR A 115 -14.48 -6.84 12.62
N HIS A 116 -14.09 -8.05 12.25
CA HIS A 116 -13.69 -8.37 10.88
C HIS A 116 -14.85 -8.19 9.89
N GLN A 117 -16.06 -8.60 10.24
CA GLN A 117 -17.25 -8.44 9.38
C GLN A 117 -17.56 -6.97 9.10
N ILE A 118 -17.57 -6.12 10.15
CA ILE A 118 -17.82 -4.68 10.01
C ILE A 118 -16.73 -4.04 9.16
N THR A 119 -15.47 -4.40 9.41
CA THR A 119 -14.32 -3.87 8.69
C THR A 119 -14.38 -4.26 7.22
N TYR A 120 -14.64 -5.54 6.93
CA TYR A 120 -14.82 -6.04 5.56
C TYR A 120 -15.96 -5.29 4.84
N ASN A 121 -17.13 -5.17 5.46
CA ASN A 121 -18.27 -4.46 4.90
C ASN A 121 -17.95 -2.98 4.64
N ARG A 122 -17.24 -2.32 5.56
CA ARG A 122 -16.82 -0.92 5.40
C ARG A 122 -15.85 -0.77 4.23
N TRP A 123 -14.81 -1.59 4.14
CA TRP A 123 -13.86 -1.58 3.02
C TRP A 123 -14.53 -1.91 1.69
N HIS A 124 -15.52 -2.80 1.69
CA HIS A 124 -16.27 -3.15 0.49
C HIS A 124 -17.34 -2.11 0.10
N SER A 125 -17.78 -1.28 1.04
CA SER A 125 -18.72 -0.17 0.79
C SER A 125 -18.07 1.04 0.12
N HIS A 126 -16.74 1.14 0.15
CA HIS A 126 -16.04 2.21 -0.54
C HIS A 126 -15.98 1.93 -2.04
N ASP A 127 -16.50 2.88 -2.81
CA ASP A 127 -16.38 2.88 -4.26
C ASP A 127 -14.90 2.89 -4.68
N MET A 128 -14.51 1.89 -5.46
CA MET A 128 -13.18 1.80 -6.06
C MET A 128 -13.33 1.67 -7.56
N PRO A 129 -12.71 2.54 -8.38
CA PRO A 129 -12.73 2.39 -9.82
C PRO A 129 -11.88 1.20 -10.25
N CYS A 130 -12.08 0.74 -11.49
CA CYS A 130 -11.11 -0.12 -12.14
C CYS A 130 -9.79 0.65 -12.29
N ILE A 131 -8.70 0.13 -11.73
CA ILE A 131 -7.36 0.72 -11.87
C ILE A 131 -6.47 -0.33 -12.50
N TYR A 132 -5.67 0.09 -13.47
CA TYR A 132 -4.70 -0.75 -14.14
C TYR A 132 -3.49 0.10 -14.55
N GLU A 133 -2.35 -0.55 -14.69
CA GLU A 133 -1.12 0.08 -15.13
C GLU A 133 -0.53 -0.70 -16.30
N TRP A 134 0.19 0.00 -17.16
CA TRP A 134 0.95 -0.65 -18.23
C TRP A 134 2.23 -1.23 -17.65
N ALA A 135 2.55 -2.45 -18.06
CA ALA A 135 3.84 -3.05 -17.82
C ALA A 135 4.96 -2.24 -18.51
N PRO A 136 6.23 -2.43 -18.11
CA PRO A 136 7.36 -1.85 -18.79
C PRO A 136 7.38 -2.18 -20.28
N TRP A 137 7.98 -1.29 -21.07
CA TRP A 137 8.20 -1.55 -22.50
C TRP A 137 9.11 -2.75 -22.71
N SER A 138 8.76 -3.57 -23.71
CA SER A 138 9.64 -4.61 -24.23
C SER A 138 10.85 -4.02 -24.95
N ASN A 139 11.84 -4.86 -25.21
CA ASN A 139 12.97 -4.50 -26.04
C ASN A 139 12.49 -4.18 -27.46
N CYS A 140 13.17 -3.22 -28.10
CA CYS A 140 12.95 -2.94 -29.51
C CYS A 140 13.20 -4.17 -30.37
N SER A 141 12.32 -4.40 -31.34
CA SER A 141 12.42 -5.48 -32.33
C SER A 141 13.72 -5.43 -33.16
N ALA A 142 14.30 -4.25 -33.35
CA ALA A 142 15.59 -4.06 -34.00
C ALA A 142 16.33 -2.86 -33.41
N ALA A 143 17.65 -2.82 -33.63
CA ALA A 143 18.54 -1.79 -33.11
C ALA A 143 18.43 -0.44 -33.83
N CYS A 144 17.93 -0.42 -35.07
CA CYS A 144 17.89 0.74 -35.96
C CYS A 144 16.86 0.55 -37.08
N THR A 145 16.46 1.64 -37.73
CA THR A 145 15.54 1.69 -38.88
C THR A 145 16.22 1.25 -40.17
N THR A 146 15.59 0.35 -40.91
CA THR A 146 16.07 -0.08 -42.24
C THR A 146 15.26 0.58 -43.36
N PRO A 147 15.91 1.19 -44.37
CA PRO A 147 15.23 1.65 -45.57
C PRO A 147 14.78 0.45 -46.43
N ARG A 148 13.56 0.49 -46.97
CA ARG A 148 13.03 -0.45 -47.98
C ARG A 148 12.45 0.32 -49.17
N ALA A 149 12.14 -0.40 -50.26
CA ALA A 149 11.59 0.15 -51.49
C ALA A 149 10.28 0.96 -51.29
N GLU A 150 9.51 0.66 -50.24
CA GLU A 150 8.23 1.30 -49.93
C GLU A 150 8.32 2.34 -48.79
N GLY A 151 9.53 2.66 -48.30
CA GLY A 151 9.77 3.63 -47.24
C GLY A 151 10.57 3.09 -46.06
N LEU A 152 10.45 3.77 -44.91
CA LEU A 152 11.20 3.47 -43.69
C LEU A 152 10.43 2.48 -42.81
N ILE A 153 11.07 1.37 -42.43
CA ILE A 153 10.50 0.42 -41.46
C ILE A 153 11.10 0.70 -40.09
N PHE A 154 10.28 1.30 -39.23
CA PHE A 154 10.65 1.59 -37.85
C PHE A 154 10.57 0.33 -36.99
N PRO A 155 11.62 0.02 -36.21
CA PRO A 155 11.53 -0.96 -35.15
C PRO A 155 10.43 -0.57 -34.18
N THR A 156 9.67 -1.57 -33.73
CA THR A 156 8.62 -1.39 -32.73
C THR A 156 9.01 -2.02 -31.41
N LYS A 157 8.48 -1.44 -30.34
CA LYS A 157 8.43 -2.02 -29.00
C LYS A 157 6.98 -2.07 -28.53
N THR A 158 6.70 -3.02 -27.65
CA THR A 158 5.33 -3.32 -27.20
C THR A 158 5.27 -3.32 -25.68
N ARG A 159 4.09 -3.05 -25.12
CA ARG A 159 3.80 -3.29 -23.70
C ARG A 159 2.37 -3.76 -23.54
N VAL A 160 2.13 -4.48 -22.47
CA VAL A 160 0.82 -5.04 -22.10
C VAL A 160 0.40 -4.48 -20.75
N ILE A 161 -0.83 -4.75 -20.31
CA ILE A 161 -1.26 -4.44 -18.96
C ILE A 161 -0.50 -5.30 -17.95
N ASP A 162 -0.07 -4.71 -16.84
CA ASP A 162 0.51 -5.44 -15.71
C ASP A 162 -0.63 -6.10 -14.92
N GLU A 163 -0.77 -7.43 -15.08
CA GLU A 163 -1.87 -8.19 -14.51
C GLU A 163 -1.91 -8.15 -12.98
N ASP A 164 -0.75 -8.06 -12.33
CA ASP A 164 -0.62 -8.05 -10.87
C ASP A 164 -1.08 -6.72 -10.25
N ARG A 165 -1.22 -5.68 -11.08
CA ARG A 165 -1.64 -4.33 -10.67
C ARG A 165 -3.08 -4.01 -11.04
N ILE A 166 -3.82 -4.98 -11.61
CA ILE A 166 -5.24 -4.79 -11.90
C ILE A 166 -6.02 -4.80 -10.60
N VAL A 167 -6.76 -3.73 -10.37
CA VAL A 167 -7.69 -3.59 -9.27
C VAL A 167 -9.10 -3.55 -9.84
N ASP A 168 -9.90 -4.54 -9.47
CA ASP A 168 -11.29 -4.61 -9.89
C ASP A 168 -12.15 -3.49 -9.28
N ALA A 169 -13.10 -3.01 -10.06
CA ALA A 169 -14.03 -2.00 -9.62
C ALA A 169 -15.01 -2.55 -8.56
N ARG A 170 -15.33 -1.72 -7.56
CA ARG A 170 -16.27 -2.03 -6.47
C ARG A 170 -17.28 -0.90 -6.28
N GLY A 171 -18.45 -1.25 -5.74
CA GLY A 171 -19.52 -0.30 -5.44
C GLY A 171 -20.25 0.18 -6.70
N SER A 172 -20.42 1.49 -6.84
CA SER A 172 -21.14 2.12 -7.95
C SER A 172 -20.30 2.33 -9.23
N LYS A 173 -19.02 1.95 -9.20
CA LYS A 173 -18.08 2.17 -10.32
C LYS A 173 -18.24 1.10 -11.40
N ARG A 174 -17.95 1.49 -12.65
CA ARG A 174 -18.00 0.58 -13.80
C ARG A 174 -16.91 -0.49 -13.66
N SER A 175 -17.29 -1.73 -13.94
CA SER A 175 -16.38 -2.88 -14.01
C SER A 175 -15.24 -2.65 -15.00
N CYS A 176 -14.10 -3.31 -14.75
CA CYS A 176 -13.00 -3.34 -15.70
C CYS A 176 -13.47 -3.91 -17.06
N PRO A 177 -12.93 -3.42 -18.19
CA PRO A 177 -13.19 -4.01 -19.50
C PRO A 177 -12.82 -5.51 -19.48
N PRO A 178 -13.64 -6.40 -20.08
CA PRO A 178 -13.38 -7.84 -20.05
C PRO A 178 -12.14 -8.23 -20.86
N ASP A 179 -11.75 -7.41 -21.83
CA ASP A 179 -10.61 -7.58 -22.71
C ASP A 179 -9.37 -6.82 -22.23
N LEU A 180 -9.41 -6.20 -21.05
CA LEU A 180 -8.32 -5.38 -20.50
C LEU A 180 -6.97 -6.11 -20.50
N ARG A 181 -6.97 -7.42 -20.23
CA ARG A 181 -5.76 -8.28 -20.23
C ARG A 181 -5.13 -8.46 -21.61
N ASN A 182 -5.92 -8.29 -22.67
CA ASN A 182 -5.46 -8.45 -24.05
C ASN A 182 -4.97 -7.13 -24.66
N TRP A 183 -5.11 -6.02 -23.93
CA TRP A 183 -4.70 -4.71 -24.42
C TRP A 183 -3.19 -4.67 -24.60
N THR A 184 -2.78 -4.30 -25.80
CA THR A 184 -1.39 -4.17 -26.20
C THR A 184 -1.17 -2.79 -26.78
N ASP A 185 -0.16 -2.09 -26.26
CA ASP A 185 0.27 -0.80 -26.77
C ASP A 185 1.60 -0.98 -27.52
N THR A 186 1.71 -0.33 -28.68
CA THR A 186 2.85 -0.47 -29.59
C THR A 186 3.35 0.91 -29.98
N ALA A 187 4.66 1.11 -29.89
CA ALA A 187 5.29 2.38 -30.23
C ALA A 187 6.56 2.15 -31.09
N PRO A 188 6.91 3.08 -32.00
CA PRO A 188 8.17 3.05 -32.70
C PRO A 188 9.33 3.32 -31.74
N CYS A 189 10.49 2.75 -32.03
CA CYS A 189 11.71 2.98 -31.30
C CYS A 189 12.93 2.84 -32.21
N ASN A 190 14.10 3.24 -31.71
CA ASN A 190 15.36 3.18 -32.47
C ASN A 190 15.23 3.78 -33.88
N THR A 191 14.73 5.01 -33.96
CA THR A 191 14.35 5.67 -35.21
C THR A 191 15.53 6.04 -36.10
N HIS A 192 16.77 5.94 -35.60
CA HIS A 192 17.98 6.20 -36.37
C HIS A 192 18.22 5.12 -37.44
N LEU A 193 18.79 5.52 -38.57
CA LEU A 193 19.06 4.62 -39.69
C LEU A 193 20.15 3.60 -39.36
N CYS A 194 19.97 2.38 -39.85
CA CYS A 194 21.02 1.36 -39.79
C CYS A 194 22.18 1.72 -40.74
N PRO A 195 23.43 1.58 -40.29
CA PRO A 195 24.58 1.78 -41.17
C PRO A 195 24.69 0.66 -42.19
N ARG A 196 24.72 1.02 -43.48
CA ARG A 196 25.04 0.11 -44.58
C ARG A 196 26.53 0.11 -44.84
N LYS A 197 27.10 -1.04 -45.15
CA LYS A 197 28.53 -1.12 -45.45
C LYS A 197 28.82 -0.52 -46.82
N LEU A 198 29.94 0.18 -46.96
CA LEU A 198 30.39 0.71 -48.25
C LEU A 198 30.61 -0.41 -49.28
N SER A 199 31.07 -1.59 -48.83
CA SER A 199 31.24 -2.78 -49.67
C SER A 199 29.96 -3.28 -50.35
N GLU A 200 28.78 -3.00 -49.80
CA GLU A 200 27.48 -3.40 -50.40
C GLU A 200 27.15 -2.62 -51.68
N PHE A 201 27.76 -1.44 -51.86
CA PHE A 201 27.55 -0.62 -53.05
C PHE A 201 28.53 -1.04 -54.14
N SER A 202 28.15 -2.04 -54.94
CA SER A 202 29.00 -2.58 -56.02
C SER A 202 28.97 -1.76 -57.32
N ALA A 203 28.01 -0.84 -57.46
CA ALA A 203 27.93 0.05 -58.60
C ALA A 203 29.03 1.11 -58.53
N TRP A 204 29.69 1.37 -59.66
CA TRP A 204 30.69 2.42 -59.81
C TRP A 204 30.13 3.52 -60.70
N THR A 205 30.63 4.74 -60.53
CA THR A 205 30.40 5.84 -61.46
C THR A 205 31.15 5.59 -62.77
N ASP A 206 30.88 6.43 -63.76
CA ASP A 206 31.75 6.58 -64.91
C ASP A 206 33.16 7.03 -64.48
N CYS A 207 34.12 6.87 -65.40
CA CYS A 207 35.50 7.25 -65.18
C CYS A 207 35.71 8.74 -65.42
N PHE A 208 36.39 9.40 -64.48
CA PHE A 208 36.73 10.82 -64.53
C PHE A 208 38.24 11.01 -64.58
N HIS A 209 38.71 12.06 -65.26
CA HIS A 209 40.14 12.40 -65.28
C HIS A 209 40.62 12.79 -63.88
N LYS A 210 41.72 12.20 -63.42
CA LYS A 210 42.38 12.61 -62.16
C LYS A 210 42.89 14.05 -62.25
N ASN A 211 43.37 14.43 -63.44
CA ASN A 211 43.79 15.79 -63.76
C ASN A 211 43.15 16.23 -65.09
N PRO A 212 42.16 17.14 -65.07
CA PRO A 212 41.51 17.62 -66.28
C PRO A 212 42.47 18.26 -67.30
N LEU A 213 43.58 18.87 -66.87
CA LEU A 213 44.54 19.52 -67.78
C LEU A 213 45.39 18.52 -68.57
N LEU A 214 45.61 17.33 -68.02
CA LEU A 214 46.36 16.25 -68.67
C LEU A 214 45.43 15.24 -69.37
N GLY A 215 44.11 15.39 -69.20
CA GLY A 215 43.11 14.47 -69.74
C GLY A 215 43.45 13.02 -69.40
N LYS A 216 43.52 12.18 -70.44
CA LYS A 216 43.84 10.75 -70.33
C LYS A 216 45.26 10.47 -69.82
N GLU A 217 46.24 11.32 -70.14
CA GLU A 217 47.64 11.13 -69.70
C GLU A 217 47.81 11.26 -68.18
N GLY A 218 46.92 12.01 -67.52
CA GLY A 218 46.87 12.13 -66.06
C GLY A 218 46.27 10.92 -65.34
N GLY A 219 45.75 9.93 -66.08
CA GLY A 219 45.02 8.78 -65.58
C GLY A 219 43.57 9.12 -65.17
N CYS A 220 42.75 8.08 -65.06
CA CYS A 220 41.35 8.24 -64.65
C CYS A 220 41.02 7.41 -63.42
N TYR A 221 39.97 7.83 -62.72
CA TYR A 221 39.44 7.15 -61.57
C TYR A 221 37.92 7.07 -61.63
N ARG A 222 37.36 6.10 -60.93
CA ARG A 222 35.92 5.99 -60.66
C ARG A 222 35.70 5.82 -59.17
N MET A 223 34.51 6.19 -58.72
CA MET A 223 34.12 6.10 -57.33
C MET A 223 32.85 5.26 -57.19
N ARG A 224 32.59 4.73 -56.00
CA ARG A 224 31.36 3.96 -55.77
C ARG A 224 30.14 4.87 -55.94
N ASN A 225 29.18 4.42 -56.73
CA ASN A 225 27.94 5.14 -56.96
C ASN A 225 26.98 4.86 -55.80
N ILE A 226 26.88 5.83 -54.87
CA ILE A 226 25.98 5.76 -53.73
C ILE A 226 24.70 6.53 -54.09
N PRO A 227 23.52 5.87 -54.07
CA PRO A 227 22.25 6.54 -54.34
C PRO A 227 22.03 7.73 -53.40
N PRO A 228 21.41 8.83 -53.86
CA PRO A 228 21.16 10.03 -53.07
C PRO A 228 20.06 9.85 -51.99
N ASP A 229 19.77 8.63 -51.57
CA ASP A 229 18.80 8.35 -50.51
C ASP A 229 19.40 8.60 -49.12
N ASP A 230 18.54 8.79 -48.12
CA ASP A 230 18.90 8.87 -46.71
C ASP A 230 19.55 7.55 -46.24
N ASN A 231 20.86 7.43 -46.46
CA ASN A 231 21.67 6.27 -46.08
C ASN A 231 22.76 6.70 -45.09
N LEU A 232 22.85 5.99 -43.97
CA LEU A 232 24.04 6.03 -43.14
C LEU A 232 25.04 5.02 -43.70
N VAL A 233 26.20 5.46 -44.17
CA VAL A 233 27.22 4.57 -44.76
C VAL A 233 28.38 4.39 -43.79
N LYS A 234 28.72 3.12 -43.49
CA LYS A 234 29.91 2.74 -42.73
C LYS A 234 31.02 2.37 -43.69
N ILE A 235 32.14 3.09 -43.61
CA ILE A 235 33.36 2.78 -44.36
C ILE A 235 33.98 1.51 -43.76
N ASP A 236 33.81 0.39 -44.45
CA ASP A 236 34.37 -0.91 -44.08
C ASP A 236 35.51 -1.35 -45.01
N VAL A 237 35.70 -0.65 -46.13
CA VAL A 237 36.71 -0.92 -47.15
C VAL A 237 37.52 0.34 -47.46
N LEU A 238 38.76 0.14 -47.93
CA LEU A 238 39.70 1.22 -48.24
C LEU A 238 39.67 1.64 -49.72
N ASP A 239 39.00 0.87 -50.58
CA ASP A 239 38.85 1.16 -52.01
C ASP A 239 37.70 2.15 -52.26
N LEU A 240 37.80 3.36 -51.69
CA LEU A 240 36.82 4.42 -51.95
C LEU A 240 36.84 4.85 -53.43
N VAL A 241 38.01 4.72 -54.06
CA VAL A 241 38.30 5.08 -55.43
C VAL A 241 39.06 3.93 -56.10
N GLN A 242 38.74 3.68 -57.36
CA GLN A 242 39.45 2.72 -58.21
C GLN A 242 39.99 3.41 -59.45
N ASP A 243 41.19 3.01 -59.86
CA ASP A 243 41.77 3.45 -61.12
C ASP A 243 41.08 2.75 -62.28
N CYS A 244 40.73 3.52 -63.31
CA CYS A 244 40.16 2.99 -64.54
C CYS A 244 41.28 2.58 -65.49
N SER A 245 40.98 1.63 -66.37
CA SER A 245 41.88 1.31 -67.48
C SER A 245 41.88 2.43 -68.53
N ASP A 246 42.94 2.53 -69.33
CA ASP A 246 43.03 3.51 -70.41
C ASP A 246 41.89 3.40 -71.44
N ALA A 247 41.29 2.21 -71.58
CA ALA A 247 40.15 2.00 -72.47
C ALA A 247 38.84 2.59 -71.93
N GLU A 248 38.69 2.69 -70.60
CA GLU A 248 37.50 3.24 -69.93
C GLU A 248 37.61 4.75 -69.68
N CYS A 249 38.81 5.32 -69.83
CA CYS A 249 39.02 6.76 -69.75
C CYS A 249 38.31 7.52 -70.89
N PRO A 250 37.47 8.52 -70.59
CA PRO A 250 36.84 9.33 -71.63
C PRO A 250 37.88 10.15 -72.40
N GLU A 251 37.68 10.31 -73.71
CA GLU A 251 38.61 11.09 -74.56
C GLU A 251 38.48 12.60 -74.37
N SER A 252 37.30 13.06 -73.97
CA SER A 252 37.01 14.48 -73.71
C SER A 252 36.57 14.70 -72.27
N ILE A 253 36.86 15.89 -71.73
CA ILE A 253 36.37 16.34 -70.43
C ILE A 253 34.84 16.54 -70.54
N GLN A 254 34.07 15.90 -69.67
CA GLN A 254 32.63 16.12 -69.53
C GLN A 254 32.32 17.31 -68.63
#